data_AF-A0A9N9KHA2-F1
#
_entry.id   AF-A0A9N9KHA2-F1
#
_cell.length_a   1.000
_cell.length_b   1.000
_cell.length_c   1.000
_cell.angle_alpha   90.00
_cell.angle_beta   90.00
_cell.angle_gamma   90.00
#
_symmetry.space_group_name_H-M   'P 1'
#
loop_
_entity.id
_entity.type
_entity.pdbx_description
1 polymer ?
#
loop_
_entity_poly.entity_id
_entity_poly.type
_entity_poly.pdbx_seq_one_letter_code
_entity_poly.pdbx_strand_id
1 'polypeptide(L)' 'LSRDFSQLLNDANDYNIIIQAGKEPELKEFKAHSNVLCARSSYFKNILRNKPVENENEAIVIKTDISPNICLVIL' A
#
# COMPACT_ATOMS: atom_id res chain seq x y z
N LEU A 1 14.51 9.47 -10.71
CA LEU A 1 13.07 9.12 -10.89
C LEU A 1 12.48 10.14 -11.86
N SER A 2 11.63 9.75 -12.82
CA SER A 2 10.90 10.76 -13.62
C SER A 2 9.98 11.56 -12.69
N ARG A 3 9.75 12.83 -13.00
CA ARG A 3 8.77 13.65 -12.25
C ARG A 3 7.38 13.01 -12.27
N ASP A 4 7.03 12.34 -13.35
CA ASP A 4 5.73 11.68 -13.55
C ASP A 4 5.50 10.54 -12.55
N PHE A 5 6.52 9.72 -12.28
CA PHE A 5 6.42 8.65 -11.27
C PHE A 5 6.44 9.17 -9.83
N SER A 6 6.98 10.38 -9.62
CA SER A 6 6.99 11.00 -8.29
C SER A 6 5.60 11.43 -7.86
N GLN A 7 4.72 11.73 -8.81
CA GLN A 7 3.31 12.02 -8.53
C GLN A 7 2.59 10.76 -8.06
N LEU A 8 2.81 9.61 -8.69
CA LEU A 8 2.23 8.32 -8.26
C LEU A 8 2.66 7.89 -6.84
N LEU A 9 3.81 8.36 -6.36
CA LEU A 9 4.26 8.10 -4.99
C LEU A 9 3.56 8.98 -3.95
N ASN A 10 3.25 10.23 -4.31
CA ASN A 10 2.75 11.24 -3.37
C ASN A 10 1.24 11.48 -3.50
N ASP A 11 0.63 11.05 -4.61
CA ASP A 11 -0.79 11.23 -4.87
C ASP A 11 -1.58 10.01 -4.38
N ALA A 12 -2.64 10.29 -3.64
CA ALA A 12 -3.61 9.31 -3.16
C ALA A 12 -4.78 9.11 -4.14
N ASN A 13 -4.81 9.82 -5.28
CA ASN A 13 -5.78 9.57 -6.35
C ASN A 13 -5.57 8.19 -6.99
N ASP A 14 -6.65 7.55 -7.44
CA ASP A 14 -6.65 6.22 -8.12
C ASP A 14 -5.96 5.08 -7.34
N TYR A 15 -5.87 5.21 -6.01
CA TYR A 15 -5.35 4.14 -5.16
C TYR A 15 -6.18 2.86 -5.32
N ASN A 16 -5.50 1.73 -5.35
CA ASN A 16 -6.14 0.41 -5.39
C ASN A 16 -5.80 -0.46 -4.17
N ILE A 17 -4.98 0.04 -3.24
CA ILE A 17 -4.63 -0.62 -1.98
C ILE A 17 -4.93 0.28 -0.79
N ILE A 18 -5.52 -0.31 0.25
CA ILE A 18 -5.64 0.27 1.60
C ILE A 18 -4.81 -0.58 2.55
N ILE A 19 -3.83 0.01 3.25
CA ILE A 19 -3.03 -0.68 4.27
C ILE A 19 -3.49 -0.23 5.65
N GLN A 20 -3.94 -1.17 6.47
CA GLN A 20 -4.21 -0.98 7.89
C GLN A 20 -3.02 -1.51 8.68
N ALA A 21 -2.20 -0.59 9.20
CA ALA A 21 -0.91 -0.90 9.81
C ALA A 21 -0.91 -0.65 11.32
N GLY A 22 -0.32 -1.57 12.07
CA GLY A 22 -0.20 -1.51 13.52
C GLY A 22 -1.38 -2.18 14.23
N LYS A 23 -1.49 -1.91 15.54
CA LYS A 23 -2.55 -2.40 16.42
C LYS A 23 -3.11 -1.23 17.21
N GLU A 24 -4.34 -1.36 17.68
CA GLU A 24 -4.94 -0.39 18.60
C GLU A 24 -4.02 -0.13 19.82
N PRO A 25 -3.81 1.13 20.22
CA PRO A 25 -4.45 2.37 19.74
C PRO A 25 -3.70 3.07 18.57
N GLU A 26 -2.64 2.45 18.04
CA GLU A 26 -1.76 3.03 17.01
C GLU A 26 -2.12 2.62 15.59
N LEU A 27 -3.30 2.03 15.37
CA LEU A 27 -3.75 1.60 14.04
C LEU A 27 -3.84 2.82 13.10
N LYS A 28 -3.16 2.75 11.95
CA LYS A 28 -3.25 3.78 10.90
C LYS A 28 -3.58 3.17 9.56
N GLU A 29 -4.31 3.95 8.77
CA GLU A 29 -4.66 3.61 7.40
C GLU A 29 -3.83 4.39 6.39
N PHE A 30 -3.36 3.68 5.36
CA PHE A 30 -2.60 4.26 4.25
C PHE A 30 -3.24 3.88 2.92
N LYS A 31 -3.37 4.86 2.02
CA LYS A 31 -3.77 4.63 0.63
C LYS A 31 -2.51 4.51 -0.22
N ALA A 32 -2.48 3.51 -1.09
CA ALA A 32 -1.29 3.18 -1.86
C ALA A 32 -1.62 2.55 -3.21
N HIS A 33 -0.61 2.51 -4.07
CA HIS A 33 -0.66 1.88 -5.37
C HIS A 33 0.06 0.53 -5.34
N SER A 34 -0.58 -0.51 -5.86
CA SER A 34 -0.03 -1.88 -5.85
C SER A 34 1.32 -2.00 -6.56
N ASN A 35 1.51 -1.28 -7.66
CA ASN A 35 2.77 -1.25 -8.42
C ASN A 35 3.92 -0.60 -7.63
N VAL A 36 3.66 0.50 -6.92
CA VAL A 36 4.60 1.18 -6.04
C VAL A 36 5.03 0.23 -4.92
N LEU A 37 4.06 -0.39 -4.24
CA LEU A 37 4.33 -1.34 -3.17
C LEU A 37 5.16 -2.54 -3.64
N CYS A 38 4.83 -3.10 -4.81
CA CYS A 38 5.57 -4.20 -5.41
C CYS A 38 7.02 -3.82 -5.78
N ALA A 39 7.24 -2.58 -6.19
CA ALA A 39 8.57 -2.07 -6.54
C ALA A 39 9.42 -1.77 -5.30
N ARG A 40 8.81 -1.28 -4.22
CA ARG A 40 9.52 -0.83 -3.01
C ARG A 40 9.68 -1.89 -1.93
N SER A 41 8.87 -2.96 -1.95
CA SER A 41 8.85 -3.95 -0.88
C SER A 41 8.56 -5.36 -1.37
N SER A 42 9.51 -6.27 -1.15
CA SER A 42 9.31 -7.70 -1.40
C SER A 42 8.21 -8.31 -0.51
N TYR A 43 8.00 -7.76 0.69
CA TYR A 43 6.91 -8.15 1.59
C TYR A 43 5.55 -7.88 0.95
N PHE A 44 5.30 -6.64 0.52
CA PHE A 44 4.02 -6.31 -0.12
C PHE A 44 3.87 -6.98 -1.49
N LYS A 45 4.96 -7.13 -2.26
CA LYS A 45 4.96 -7.91 -3.50
C LYS A 45 4.46 -9.34 -3.30
N ASN A 46 4.93 -10.02 -2.25
CA ASN A 46 4.53 -11.38 -1.94
C ASN A 46 3.07 -11.47 -1.48
N ILE A 47 2.59 -10.50 -0.68
CA ILE A 47 1.18 -10.44 -0.26
C ILE A 47 0.27 -10.24 -1.46
N LEU A 48 0.60 -9.29 -2.33
CA LEU A 48 -0.21 -8.92 -3.49
C LEU A 48 -0.24 -10.03 -4.55
N ARG A 49 0.86 -10.78 -4.72
CA ARG A 49 0.92 -11.92 -5.65
C ARG A 49 -0.13 -12.99 -5.36
N ASN A 50 -0.50 -13.15 -4.09
CA ASN A 50 -1.42 -14.21 -3.65
C ASN A 50 -2.85 -13.71 -3.42
N LYS A 51 -3.13 -12.42 -3.67
CA LYS A 51 -4.47 -11.87 -3.53
C LYS A 51 -5.18 -11.80 -4.89
N PRO A 52 -6.29 -12.52 -5.09
CA PRO A 52 -7.13 -12.31 -6.27
C PRO A 52 -7.78 -10.92 -6.19
N VAL A 53 -7.86 -10.24 -7.33
CA VAL A 53 -8.68 -9.03 -7.47
C VAL A 53 -10.12 -9.52 -7.60
N GLU A 54 -10.89 -9.47 -6.51
CA GLU A 54 -12.28 -9.96 -6.50
C GLU A 54 -13.22 -9.02 -7.27
N ASN A 55 -12.96 -7.70 -7.22
CA ASN A 55 -13.68 -6.66 -7.93
C ASN A 55 -12.69 -5.59 -8.41
N GLU A 56 -12.69 -5.27 -9.71
CA GLU A 56 -11.79 -4.25 -10.28
C GLU A 56 -12.06 -2.83 -9.74
N ASN A 57 -13.24 -2.61 -9.16
CA ASN A 57 -13.67 -1.31 -8.63
C ASN A 57 -13.45 -1.15 -7.12
N GLU A 58 -12.96 -2.18 -6.42
CA GLU A 58 -12.75 -2.11 -4.97
C GLU A 58 -11.26 -2.18 -4.61
N ALA A 59 -10.84 -1.30 -3.70
CA ALA A 59 -9.47 -1.31 -3.20
C ALA A 59 -9.21 -2.53 -2.32
N ILE A 60 -8.06 -3.17 -2.51
CA ILE A 60 -7.63 -4.31 -1.72
C ILE A 60 -7.17 -3.84 -0.34
N VAL A 61 -7.80 -4.35 0.72
CA VAL A 61 -7.39 -4.07 2.10
C VAL A 61 -6.30 -5.04 2.54
N ILE A 62 -5.16 -4.53 2.99
CA ILE A 62 -4.05 -5.28 3.60
C ILE A 62 -3.95 -4.91 5.07
N LYS A 63 -4.08 -5.90 5.95
CA LYS A 63 -3.84 -5.72 7.38
C LYS A 63 -2.43 -6.19 7.73
N THR A 64 -1.69 -5.40 8.49
CA THR A 64 -0.33 -5.74 8.89
C THR A 64 0.02 -5.20 10.28
N ASP A 65 0.76 -5.99 11.05
CA ASP A 65 1.28 -5.58 12.35
C ASP A 65 2.53 -4.68 12.25
N ILE A 66 2.98 -4.34 11.03
CA ILE A 66 4.08 -3.40 10.80
C ILE A 66 3.70 -2.04 11.39
N SER A 67 4.61 -1.41 12.13
CA SER A 67 4.34 -0.11 12.73
C SER A 67 4.01 0.94 11.65
N PRO A 68 3.08 1.87 11.90
CA PRO A 68 2.74 2.91 10.94
C PRO A 68 3.94 3.72 10.44
N ASN A 69 4.94 3.96 11.29
CA ASN A 69 6.14 4.71 10.91
C ASN A 69 7.02 3.95 9.91
N ILE A 70 7.08 2.62 10.01
CA ILE A 70 7.77 1.80 9.01
C ILE A 70 6.99 1.80 7.69
N CYS A 71 5.65 1.74 7.75
CA CYS A 71 4.82 1.86 6.55
C CYS A 71 5.06 3.17 5.81
N LEU A 72 5.18 4.30 6.51
CA LEU A 72 5.50 5.62 5.92
C LEU A 72 6.85 5.66 5.18
N VAL A 73 7.82 4.83 5.55
CA VAL A 73 9.13 4.77 4.85
C VAL A 73 9.05 3.91 3.59
N ILE A 74 8.17 2.91 3.60
CA ILE A 74 7.96 1.99 2.48
C ILE A 74 7.13 2.66 1.37
N LEU A 75 6.07 3.37 1.77
CA LEU A 75 5.17 4.13 0.90
C LEU A 75 5.91 5.33 0.29
#